data_AF-A0A2W0BCE7-F1
#
_entry.id   AF-A0A2W0BCE7-F1
#
_cell.length_a   1.000
_cell.length_b   1.000
_cell.length_c   1.000
_cell.angle_alpha   90.00
_cell.angle_beta   90.00
_cell.angle_gamma   90.00
#
_symmetry.space_group_name_H-M   'P 1'
#
loop_
_entity.id
_entity.type
_entity.pdbx_description
1 polymer ?
#
loop_
_entity_poly.entity_id
_entity_poly.type
_entity_poly.pdbx_seq_one_letter_code
_entity_poly.pdbx_strand_id
1 'polypeptide(L)'
;MKALLSKFCLLVLGGVATVVTLAVGTVAQSVEIVATGHADLDVRNVQRAIDENEHVTLIGHFSFDRSPTVLTALPNIYPQATVKVWKSVSISGVGGDDDEMTTIEGGTIPFYVEAPGASVTIQSLRFNRPTWDGIFVYAVSGLTITKCKFKGLVPGGLGGSAIEINTVGNLPSPMQTGHPENISGRLLITNNDIDLEGASAVENTLGITIFGVGRSPDRKADIYVSGNRIRNTTEPAINFRLLGGQANVESNVIDTGTVSSTLVPRPEAIRIANTGSYVIAHNKIDCEWPDADAMGIGVFSQFKDWQLEHVVVMDNDVTMSPPPGTV
;
A
#
# COMPACT_ATOMS: atom_id res chain seq x y z
N MET A 1 19.32 -88.98 22.66
CA MET A 1 19.53 -88.71 21.22
C MET A 1 18.48 -87.73 20.72
N LYS A 2 18.92 -86.47 20.47
CA LYS A 2 18.55 -85.56 19.37
C LYS A 2 17.03 -85.35 19.07
N ALA A 3 16.44 -84.18 19.38
CA ALA A 3 16.41 -82.94 18.56
C ALA A 3 15.45 -83.08 17.33
N LEU A 4 14.60 -82.14 16.91
CA LEU A 4 14.72 -80.69 16.71
C LEU A 4 13.33 -80.16 16.22
N LEU A 5 12.76 -79.08 16.79
CA LEU A 5 12.50 -77.74 16.20
C LEU A 5 11.11 -77.42 15.56
N SER A 6 10.75 -76.12 15.70
CA SER A 6 9.85 -75.29 14.86
C SER A 6 8.34 -75.37 15.15
N LYS A 7 7.57 -74.30 15.36
CA LYS A 7 7.79 -72.86 15.19
C LYS A 7 6.68 -72.09 15.93
N PHE A 8 7.10 -71.06 16.65
CA PHE A 8 6.31 -70.00 17.27
C PHE A 8 5.57 -69.15 16.21
N CYS A 9 4.32 -68.75 16.49
CA CYS A 9 3.72 -67.52 15.97
C CYS A 9 2.76 -66.95 17.01
N LEU A 10 3.32 -66.15 17.93
CA LEU A 10 2.57 -65.23 18.78
C LEU A 10 2.27 -63.98 17.94
N LEU A 11 0.99 -63.74 17.66
CA LEU A 11 0.55 -62.54 16.94
C LEU A 11 0.22 -61.46 17.97
N VAL A 12 1.13 -60.51 18.13
CA VAL A 12 0.96 -59.31 18.98
C VAL A 12 0.13 -58.30 18.21
N LEU A 13 -1.14 -58.14 18.60
CA LEU A 13 -1.99 -57.03 18.15
C LEU A 13 -1.63 -55.79 18.98
N GLY A 14 -0.75 -54.96 18.45
CA GLY A 14 -0.48 -53.61 18.95
C GLY A 14 -1.63 -52.68 18.54
N GLY A 15 -2.47 -52.30 19.51
CA GLY A 15 -3.48 -51.27 19.33
C GLY A 15 -2.83 -49.89 19.19
N VAL A 16 -2.87 -49.33 17.98
CA VAL A 16 -2.52 -47.93 17.73
C VAL A 16 -3.70 -47.08 18.22
N ALA A 17 -3.52 -46.35 19.32
CA ALA A 17 -4.46 -45.33 19.75
C ALA A 17 -4.28 -44.10 18.84
N THR A 18 -5.12 -43.98 17.81
CA THR A 18 -5.21 -42.77 17.00
C THR A 18 -5.86 -41.68 17.84
N VAL A 19 -5.04 -40.75 18.35
CA VAL A 19 -5.53 -39.49 18.91
C VAL A 19 -6.06 -38.67 17.75
N VAL A 20 -7.38 -38.64 17.58
CA VAL A 20 -8.05 -37.68 16.71
C VAL A 20 -8.07 -36.36 17.47
N THR A 21 -7.05 -35.54 17.29
CA THR A 21 -7.08 -34.14 17.69
C THR A 21 -8.07 -33.44 16.76
N LEU A 22 -9.30 -33.26 17.23
CA LEU A 22 -10.24 -32.32 16.61
C LEU A 22 -9.60 -30.94 16.71
N ALA A 23 -9.11 -30.43 15.58
CA ALA A 23 -8.76 -29.03 15.45
C ALA A 23 -10.05 -28.23 15.68
N VAL A 24 -10.21 -27.73 16.90
CA VAL A 24 -11.18 -26.68 17.19
C VAL A 24 -10.73 -25.51 16.34
N GLY A 25 -11.45 -25.23 15.26
CA GLY A 25 -11.21 -24.03 14.46
C GLY A 25 -11.24 -22.85 15.40
N THR A 26 -10.10 -22.17 15.55
CA THR A 26 -10.04 -20.88 16.22
C THR A 26 -10.95 -19.96 15.43
N VAL A 27 -12.08 -19.59 16.00
CA VAL A 27 -12.94 -18.54 15.44
C VAL A 27 -12.07 -17.29 15.38
N ALA A 28 -11.86 -16.76 14.19
CA ALA A 28 -11.05 -15.57 13.98
C ALA A 28 -11.58 -14.44 14.88
N GLN A 29 -10.73 -13.93 15.77
CA GLN A 29 -11.13 -12.92 16.74
C GLN A 29 -11.44 -11.62 15.99
N SER A 30 -12.70 -11.19 16.12
CA SER A 30 -13.25 -10.01 15.47
C SER A 30 -13.68 -9.01 16.54
N VAL A 31 -13.36 -7.73 16.33
CA VAL A 31 -13.75 -6.65 17.25
C VAL A 31 -14.31 -5.46 16.49
N GLU A 32 -15.32 -4.82 17.07
CA GLU A 32 -15.85 -3.54 16.62
C GLU A 32 -15.37 -2.44 17.56
N ILE A 33 -14.83 -1.37 16.99
CA ILE A 33 -14.40 -0.17 17.71
C ILE A 33 -15.27 0.99 17.25
N VAL A 34 -15.92 1.64 18.19
CA VAL A 34 -16.70 2.87 17.92
C VAL A 34 -15.84 4.07 18.27
N ALA A 35 -15.78 5.04 17.36
CA ALA A 35 -15.03 6.25 17.55
C ALA A 35 -15.56 7.06 18.74
N THR A 36 -14.63 7.66 19.47
CA THR A 36 -14.93 8.57 20.58
C THR A 36 -14.77 10.04 20.18
N GLY A 37 -14.06 10.32 19.09
CA GLY A 37 -13.66 11.66 18.69
C GLY A 37 -12.50 12.22 19.52
N HIS A 38 -11.95 11.45 20.46
CA HIS A 38 -10.81 11.84 21.28
C HIS A 38 -9.55 11.11 20.84
N ALA A 39 -8.57 11.86 20.32
CA ALA A 39 -7.40 11.28 19.66
C ALA A 39 -6.60 10.29 20.52
N ASP A 40 -6.44 10.55 21.80
CA ASP A 40 -5.72 9.65 22.70
C ASP A 40 -6.43 8.30 22.92
N LEU A 41 -7.77 8.31 22.94
CA LEU A 41 -8.59 7.12 23.14
C LEU A 41 -8.74 6.34 21.83
N ASP A 42 -9.03 7.05 20.74
CA ASP A 42 -9.22 6.48 19.42
C ASP A 42 -7.96 5.75 18.95
N VAL A 43 -6.80 6.42 18.94
CA VAL A 43 -5.53 5.81 18.54
C VAL A 43 -5.16 4.63 19.42
N ARG A 44 -5.35 4.74 20.75
CA ARG A 44 -5.06 3.64 21.69
C ARG A 44 -5.97 2.43 21.45
N ASN A 45 -7.27 2.66 21.28
CA ASN A 45 -8.25 1.61 21.07
C ASN A 45 -8.02 0.90 19.74
N VAL A 46 -7.71 1.65 18.68
CA VAL A 46 -7.37 1.08 17.37
C VAL A 46 -6.07 0.28 17.44
N GLN A 47 -5.01 0.81 18.06
CA GLN A 47 -3.75 0.07 18.22
C GLN A 47 -3.96 -1.24 18.98
N ARG A 48 -4.66 -1.20 20.12
CA ARG A 48 -4.97 -2.40 20.91
C ARG A 48 -5.80 -3.41 20.11
N ALA A 49 -6.81 -2.93 19.38
CA ALA A 49 -7.66 -3.79 18.55
C ALA A 49 -6.84 -4.54 17.49
N ILE A 50 -5.93 -3.82 16.81
CA ILE A 50 -5.00 -4.38 15.83
C ILE A 50 -4.05 -5.40 16.48
N ASP A 51 -3.52 -5.10 17.67
CA ASP A 51 -2.60 -5.98 18.38
C ASP A 51 -3.25 -7.30 18.81
N GLU A 52 -4.53 -7.26 19.18
CA GLU A 52 -5.23 -8.38 19.81
C GLU A 52 -6.10 -9.21 18.84
N ASN A 53 -6.51 -8.67 17.68
CA ASN A 53 -7.56 -9.28 16.84
C ASN A 53 -7.11 -9.51 15.40
N GLU A 54 -7.71 -10.48 14.73
CA GLU A 54 -7.46 -10.76 13.31
C GLU A 54 -8.33 -9.89 12.40
N HIS A 55 -9.51 -9.49 12.89
CA HIS A 55 -10.43 -8.60 12.20
C HIS A 55 -10.83 -7.43 13.09
N VAL A 56 -10.70 -6.21 12.57
CA VAL A 56 -11.02 -4.97 13.26
C VAL A 56 -11.99 -4.18 12.39
N THR A 57 -13.20 -3.93 12.90
CA THR A 57 -14.17 -3.04 12.27
C THR A 57 -14.21 -1.71 13.01
N LEU A 58 -13.99 -0.62 12.29
CA LEU A 58 -13.99 0.74 12.80
C LEU A 58 -15.32 1.42 12.43
N ILE A 59 -15.96 2.06 13.41
CA ILE A 59 -17.30 2.66 13.26
C ILE A 59 -17.27 4.13 13.69
N GLY A 60 -17.69 5.02 12.79
CA GLY A 60 -17.86 6.45 13.08
C GLY A 60 -16.67 7.31 12.66
N HIS A 61 -16.46 8.42 13.36
CA HIS A 61 -15.45 9.44 13.03
C HIS A 61 -14.34 9.46 14.09
N PHE A 62 -13.21 8.83 13.78
CA PHE A 62 -12.03 8.76 14.63
C PHE A 62 -11.19 10.02 14.48
N SER A 63 -10.68 10.55 15.60
CA SER A 63 -9.64 11.58 15.58
C SER A 63 -8.27 10.93 15.77
N PHE A 64 -7.34 11.17 14.86
CA PHE A 64 -5.94 10.76 14.94
C PHE A 64 -5.01 11.98 15.13
N ASP A 65 -5.59 13.15 15.42
CA ASP A 65 -4.90 14.42 15.63
C ASP A 65 -4.20 14.46 17.00
N ARG A 66 -3.09 13.71 17.08
CA ARG A 66 -2.17 13.67 18.21
C ARG A 66 -0.75 13.51 17.71
N SER A 67 0.22 13.87 18.55
CA SER A 67 1.62 13.61 18.23
C SER A 67 1.85 12.11 18.00
N PRO A 68 2.51 11.74 16.89
CA PRO A 68 2.80 10.35 16.59
C PRO A 68 3.81 9.77 17.59
N THR A 69 3.73 8.47 17.85
CA THR A 69 4.60 7.78 18.81
C THR A 69 5.22 6.49 18.26
N VAL A 70 4.81 6.05 17.08
CA VAL A 70 5.29 4.80 16.47
C VAL A 70 6.54 5.10 15.63
N LEU A 71 7.67 4.51 15.98
CA LEU A 71 8.86 4.58 15.13
C LEU A 71 8.65 3.78 13.83
N THR A 72 9.00 4.40 12.70
CA THR A 72 9.07 3.73 11.40
C THR A 72 10.43 3.06 11.24
N ALA A 73 10.54 2.11 10.31
CA ALA A 73 11.81 1.45 9.97
C ALA A 73 12.80 2.38 9.25
N LEU A 74 12.34 3.55 8.80
CA LEU A 74 13.10 4.53 8.05
C LEU A 74 13.04 5.91 8.75
N PRO A 75 13.44 6.02 10.03
CA PRO A 75 13.16 7.18 10.89
C PRO A 75 13.96 8.45 10.54
N ASN A 76 14.98 8.33 9.70
CA ASN A 76 15.76 9.48 9.22
C ASN A 76 15.07 10.22 8.08
N ILE A 77 14.09 9.58 7.43
CA ILE A 77 13.35 10.13 6.30
C ILE A 77 11.90 10.35 6.72
N TYR A 78 11.27 9.32 7.28
CA TYR A 78 9.88 9.39 7.71
C TYR A 78 9.77 9.81 9.16
N PRO A 79 8.76 10.61 9.51
CA PRO A 79 8.43 10.89 10.89
C PRO A 79 7.92 9.61 11.58
N GLN A 80 7.62 9.75 12.87
CA GLN A 80 6.85 8.72 13.58
C GLN A 80 5.44 8.61 12.98
N ALA A 81 4.86 7.42 13.06
CA ALA A 81 3.50 7.10 12.66
C ALA A 81 2.52 7.13 13.85
N THR A 82 1.22 7.05 13.53
CA THR A 82 0.14 7.07 14.53
C THR A 82 -0.18 5.67 15.04
N VAL A 83 -0.42 4.72 14.14
CA VAL A 83 -0.74 3.31 14.47
C VAL A 83 0.18 2.36 13.69
N LYS A 84 0.68 1.32 14.37
CA LYS A 84 1.47 0.25 13.76
C LYS A 84 0.62 -0.97 13.45
N VAL A 85 0.70 -1.47 12.24
CA VAL A 85 0.20 -2.78 11.81
C VAL A 85 1.39 -3.72 11.65
N TRP A 86 1.55 -4.69 12.55
CA TRP A 86 2.75 -5.54 12.60
C TRP A 86 2.50 -7.04 12.41
N LYS A 87 1.23 -7.45 12.27
CA LYS A 87 0.82 -8.83 12.06
C LYS A 87 -0.29 -8.92 11.00
N SER A 88 -0.71 -10.14 10.67
CA SER A 88 -1.87 -10.34 9.81
C SER A 88 -3.11 -9.78 10.50
N VAL A 89 -3.79 -8.87 9.79
CA VAL A 89 -5.03 -8.23 10.25
C VAL A 89 -5.83 -7.71 9.06
N SER A 90 -7.15 -7.76 9.19
CA SER A 90 -8.08 -7.06 8.30
C SER A 90 -8.74 -5.92 9.05
N ILE A 91 -8.50 -4.70 8.59
CA ILE A 91 -9.07 -3.46 9.14
C ILE A 91 -10.11 -2.94 8.15
N SER A 92 -11.35 -2.77 8.61
CA SER A 92 -12.45 -2.27 7.77
C SER A 92 -13.22 -1.14 8.42
N GLY A 93 -13.65 -0.17 7.63
CA GLY A 93 -14.70 0.77 8.03
C GLY A 93 -16.11 0.25 7.71
N VAL A 94 -17.11 0.92 8.26
CA VAL A 94 -18.53 0.76 7.88
C VAL A 94 -18.95 1.90 6.96
N GLY A 95 -20.01 1.66 6.18
CA GLY A 95 -20.47 2.59 5.15
C GLY A 95 -19.69 2.45 3.83
N GLY A 96 -20.39 2.68 2.71
CA GLY A 96 -19.82 2.63 1.36
C GLY A 96 -19.98 3.94 0.56
N ASP A 97 -20.82 4.85 1.04
CA ASP A 97 -21.14 6.13 0.42
C ASP A 97 -20.57 7.30 1.23
N ASP A 98 -20.43 8.47 0.61
CA ASP A 98 -19.63 9.58 1.15
C ASP A 98 -20.03 10.05 2.56
N ASP A 99 -21.30 10.18 2.91
CA ASP A 99 -21.63 10.81 4.20
C ASP A 99 -21.57 9.87 5.40
N GLU A 100 -21.52 8.55 5.17
CA GLU A 100 -21.60 7.52 6.22
C GLU A 100 -20.33 6.67 6.38
N MET A 101 -19.32 6.92 5.55
CA MET A 101 -18.07 6.16 5.58
C MET A 101 -17.26 6.44 6.85
N THR A 102 -16.82 5.37 7.53
CA THR A 102 -15.92 5.50 8.69
C THR A 102 -14.72 6.36 8.33
N THR A 103 -14.53 7.42 9.12
CA THR A 103 -13.54 8.46 8.86
C THR A 103 -12.45 8.44 9.92
N ILE A 104 -11.20 8.59 9.48
CA ILE A 104 -10.02 8.87 10.29
C ILE A 104 -9.57 10.29 9.95
N GLU A 105 -9.69 11.19 10.90
CA GLU A 105 -9.30 12.60 10.77
C GLU A 105 -7.87 12.81 11.27
N GLY A 106 -7.00 13.36 10.42
CA GLY A 106 -5.63 13.68 10.76
C GLY A 106 -4.73 12.45 10.94
N GLY A 107 -3.70 12.61 11.77
CA GLY A 107 -2.62 11.65 11.96
C GLY A 107 -1.45 11.88 11.01
N THR A 108 -0.23 11.62 11.48
CA THR A 108 0.97 11.80 10.64
C THR A 108 1.06 10.70 9.58
N ILE A 109 1.05 9.46 10.05
CA ILE A 109 0.89 8.30 9.18
C ILE A 109 -0.16 7.45 9.88
N PRO A 110 -1.45 7.59 9.53
CA PRO A 110 -2.53 6.92 10.24
C PRO A 110 -2.28 5.43 10.41
N PHE A 111 -1.87 4.74 9.33
CA PHE A 111 -1.42 3.35 9.40
C PHE A 111 -0.03 3.19 8.80
N TYR A 112 0.90 2.72 9.64
CA TYR A 112 2.22 2.25 9.24
C TYR A 112 2.26 0.71 9.30
N VAL A 113 2.49 0.07 8.16
CA VAL A 113 2.48 -1.39 8.00
C VAL A 113 3.90 -1.93 7.95
N GLU A 114 4.28 -2.64 9.00
CA GLU A 114 5.55 -3.35 9.13
C GLU A 114 5.25 -4.76 9.66
N ALA A 115 4.66 -5.58 8.79
CA ALA A 115 4.18 -6.92 9.09
C ALA A 115 4.90 -7.96 8.21
N PRO A 116 6.21 -8.18 8.43
CA PRO A 116 7.00 -9.06 7.58
C PRO A 116 6.42 -10.48 7.57
N GLY A 117 6.19 -11.02 6.38
CA GLY A 117 5.61 -12.37 6.21
C GLY A 117 4.09 -12.45 6.39
N ALA A 118 3.43 -11.38 6.81
CA ALA A 118 2.00 -11.35 7.05
C ALA A 118 1.20 -10.83 5.85
N SER A 119 -0.12 -11.07 5.87
CA SER A 119 -1.07 -10.47 4.92
C SER A 119 -1.93 -9.43 5.63
N VAL A 120 -2.04 -8.23 5.05
CA VAL A 120 -2.79 -7.11 5.63
C VAL A 120 -3.88 -6.66 4.69
N THR A 121 -5.09 -6.41 5.22
CA THR A 121 -6.20 -5.80 4.49
C THR A 121 -6.60 -4.50 5.19
N ILE A 122 -6.74 -3.42 4.42
CA ILE A 122 -7.29 -2.13 4.86
C ILE A 122 -8.36 -1.76 3.84
N GLN A 123 -9.61 -1.61 4.28
CA GLN A 123 -10.71 -1.38 3.34
C GLN A 123 -11.80 -0.47 3.88
N SER A 124 -12.51 0.20 2.97
CA SER A 124 -13.71 0.99 3.31
C SER A 124 -13.47 2.04 4.39
N LEU A 125 -12.28 2.67 4.41
CA LEU A 125 -11.96 3.78 5.32
C LEU A 125 -11.76 5.09 4.56
N ARG A 126 -12.21 6.21 5.14
CA ARG A 126 -11.85 7.55 4.71
C ARG A 126 -10.70 8.08 5.57
N PHE A 127 -9.60 8.44 4.94
CA PHE A 127 -8.50 9.19 5.54
C PHE A 127 -8.65 10.66 5.15
N ASN A 128 -9.02 11.50 6.13
CA ASN A 128 -9.17 12.92 5.90
C ASN A 128 -7.99 13.67 6.51
N ARG A 129 -7.31 14.45 5.67
CA ARG A 129 -6.18 15.30 6.02
C ARG A 129 -5.04 14.64 6.81
N PRO A 130 -4.57 13.43 6.46
CA PRO A 130 -3.34 12.92 7.05
C PRO A 130 -2.15 13.87 6.74
N THR A 131 -1.17 13.90 7.64
CA THR A 131 -0.01 14.80 7.56
C THR A 131 1.26 13.99 7.25
N TRP A 132 1.75 14.00 6.00
CA TRP A 132 2.67 13.00 5.38
C TRP A 132 1.93 11.98 4.53
N ASP A 133 1.80 10.72 4.98
CA ASP A 133 1.23 9.64 4.16
C ASP A 133 -0.11 9.17 4.73
N GLY A 134 -1.06 8.82 3.85
CA GLY A 134 -2.31 8.21 4.29
C GLY A 134 -2.12 6.80 4.83
N ILE A 135 -1.39 5.96 4.08
CA ILE A 135 -0.94 4.64 4.50
C ILE A 135 0.51 4.47 4.04
N PHE A 136 1.40 4.08 4.97
CA PHE A 136 2.79 3.75 4.65
C PHE A 136 3.06 2.27 4.91
N VAL A 137 3.57 1.55 3.91
CA VAL A 137 3.87 0.12 3.96
C VAL A 137 5.37 -0.11 3.75
N TYR A 138 6.00 -0.74 4.73
CA TYR A 138 7.42 -1.12 4.70
C TYR A 138 7.64 -2.63 4.58
N ALA A 139 6.76 -3.46 5.15
CA ALA A 139 6.90 -4.93 5.07
C ALA A 139 5.56 -5.67 5.07
N VAL A 140 5.33 -6.56 4.08
CA VAL A 140 4.17 -7.46 3.93
C VAL A 140 4.48 -8.62 2.95
N SER A 141 3.77 -9.75 3.08
CA SER A 141 3.74 -10.84 2.09
C SER A 141 2.38 -11.00 1.39
N GLY A 142 1.51 -10.00 1.56
CA GLY A 142 0.23 -9.85 0.88
C GLY A 142 -0.43 -8.55 1.36
N LEU A 143 -1.04 -7.80 0.44
CA LEU A 143 -1.67 -6.52 0.77
C LEU A 143 -2.97 -6.36 0.02
N THR A 144 -3.99 -5.84 0.68
CA THR A 144 -5.18 -5.31 0.03
C THR A 144 -5.51 -3.95 0.63
N ILE A 145 -5.46 -2.90 -0.19
CA ILE A 145 -5.97 -1.57 0.13
C ILE A 145 -7.08 -1.28 -0.89
N THR A 146 -8.34 -1.30 -0.43
CA THR A 146 -9.46 -1.20 -1.36
C THR A 146 -10.64 -0.41 -0.83
N LYS A 147 -11.34 0.29 -1.74
CA LYS A 147 -12.52 1.10 -1.40
C LYS A 147 -12.23 2.13 -0.32
N CYS A 148 -10.98 2.57 -0.18
CA CYS A 148 -10.61 3.64 0.73
C CYS A 148 -10.78 4.99 0.03
N LYS A 149 -11.00 6.03 0.82
CA LYS A 149 -11.01 7.42 0.35
C LYS A 149 -9.88 8.19 1.01
N PHE A 150 -9.17 9.02 0.26
CA PHE A 150 -8.12 9.90 0.76
C PHE A 150 -8.47 11.32 0.35
N LYS A 151 -8.53 12.24 1.31
CA LYS A 151 -8.92 13.62 1.04
C LYS A 151 -7.99 14.62 1.72
N GLY A 152 -7.52 15.61 0.97
CA GLY A 152 -6.85 16.80 1.53
C GLY A 152 -5.56 16.50 2.27
N LEU A 153 -4.75 15.56 1.75
CA LEU A 153 -3.43 15.22 2.25
C LEU A 153 -2.60 16.48 2.52
N VAL A 154 -2.01 16.59 3.70
CA VAL A 154 -1.12 17.70 4.05
C VAL A 154 0.32 17.18 3.96
N PRO A 155 1.08 17.51 2.91
CA PRO A 155 2.40 16.95 2.71
C PRO A 155 3.40 17.40 3.78
N GLY A 156 4.34 16.53 4.11
CA GLY A 156 5.49 16.85 4.97
C GLY A 156 6.62 17.54 4.20
N GLY A 157 7.76 17.75 4.86
CA GLY A 157 8.91 18.45 4.26
C GLY A 157 9.51 17.77 3.01
N LEU A 158 9.23 16.49 2.79
CA LEU A 158 9.65 15.74 1.59
C LEU A 158 8.47 15.41 0.65
N GLY A 159 7.28 15.90 0.97
CA GLY A 159 6.03 15.54 0.31
C GLY A 159 5.17 14.57 1.13
N GLY A 160 4.22 13.94 0.45
CA GLY A 160 3.37 12.90 1.01
C GLY A 160 2.64 12.11 -0.08
N SER A 161 2.27 10.88 0.23
CA SER A 161 1.48 10.03 -0.66
C SER A 161 0.15 9.61 -0.02
N ALA A 162 -0.91 9.42 -0.82
CA ALA A 162 -2.11 8.76 -0.28
C ALA A 162 -1.78 7.34 0.19
N ILE A 163 -1.06 6.59 -0.65
CA ILE A 163 -0.58 5.24 -0.36
C ILE A 163 0.88 5.16 -0.77
N GLU A 164 1.76 4.88 0.18
CA GLU A 164 3.18 4.65 -0.07
C GLU A 164 3.59 3.23 0.33
N ILE A 165 4.25 2.53 -0.59
CA ILE A 165 4.98 1.29 -0.33
C ILE A 165 6.45 1.58 -0.59
N ASN A 166 7.25 1.67 0.47
CA ASN A 166 8.65 2.12 0.34
C ASN A 166 9.55 1.39 1.33
N THR A 167 10.59 0.73 0.81
CA THR A 167 11.58 0.01 1.63
C THR A 167 12.96 0.67 1.64
N VAL A 168 13.08 1.86 1.04
CA VAL A 168 14.35 2.54 0.76
C VAL A 168 14.48 3.87 1.50
N GLY A 169 13.37 4.56 1.74
CA GLY A 169 13.33 5.89 2.37
C GLY A 169 13.57 7.04 1.40
N ASN A 170 14.32 6.81 0.33
CA ASN A 170 14.56 7.78 -0.73
C ASN A 170 14.25 7.13 -2.09
N LEU A 171 14.62 7.82 -3.17
CA LEU A 171 14.53 7.25 -4.51
C LEU A 171 15.51 6.06 -4.61
N PRO A 172 15.05 4.87 -5.03
CA PRO A 172 15.93 3.73 -5.24
C PRO A 172 17.04 4.04 -6.25
N SER A 173 18.26 3.59 -5.97
CA SER A 173 19.41 3.63 -6.89
C SER A 173 20.25 2.35 -6.79
N PRO A 174 21.10 2.02 -7.78
CA PRO A 174 21.96 0.82 -7.72
C PRO A 174 22.81 0.69 -6.45
N MET A 175 23.15 1.82 -5.82
CA MET A 175 23.90 1.85 -4.55
C MET A 175 23.00 1.79 -3.30
N GLN A 176 21.69 1.99 -3.46
CA GLN A 176 20.70 2.03 -2.39
C GLN A 176 19.36 1.45 -2.89
N THR A 177 19.25 0.12 -2.85
CA THR A 177 18.04 -0.63 -3.22
C THR A 177 16.98 -0.65 -2.12
N GLY A 178 17.37 -0.31 -0.88
CA GLY A 178 16.58 -0.57 0.33
C GLY A 178 16.43 -2.06 0.61
N HIS A 179 15.25 -2.45 1.09
CA HIS A 179 14.91 -3.81 1.51
C HIS A 179 13.75 -4.41 0.69
N PRO A 180 13.91 -4.57 -0.63
CA PRO A 180 12.82 -5.00 -1.50
C PRO A 180 12.24 -6.37 -1.13
N GLU A 181 13.03 -7.25 -0.49
CA GLU A 181 12.58 -8.54 0.03
C GLU A 181 11.52 -8.47 1.15
N ASN A 182 11.31 -7.29 1.73
CA ASN A 182 10.29 -7.06 2.76
C ASN A 182 8.88 -7.04 2.20
N ILE A 183 8.73 -6.77 0.89
CA ILE A 183 7.45 -6.73 0.20
C ILE A 183 7.40 -7.88 -0.82
N SER A 184 6.42 -8.75 -0.71
CA SER A 184 6.29 -9.94 -1.57
C SER A 184 4.84 -10.39 -1.70
N GLY A 185 4.60 -11.35 -2.59
CA GLY A 185 3.26 -11.93 -2.78
C GLY A 185 2.35 -11.03 -3.60
N ARG A 186 1.04 -11.19 -3.42
CA ARG A 186 0.03 -10.44 -4.17
C ARG A 186 -0.36 -9.17 -3.43
N LEU A 187 -0.28 -8.03 -4.14
CA LEU A 187 -0.64 -6.72 -3.62
C LEU A 187 -1.76 -6.12 -4.47
N LEU A 188 -2.88 -5.76 -3.82
CA LEU A 188 -4.05 -5.18 -4.47
C LEU A 188 -4.27 -3.77 -3.93
N ILE A 189 -4.16 -2.77 -4.80
CA ILE A 189 -4.51 -1.37 -4.49
C ILE A 189 -5.62 -0.99 -5.47
N THR A 190 -6.86 -1.18 -5.05
CA THR A 190 -7.99 -1.18 -6.00
C THR A 190 -9.20 -0.39 -5.55
N ASN A 191 -9.88 0.26 -6.50
CA ASN A 191 -11.14 0.96 -6.25
C ASN A 191 -11.05 2.02 -5.13
N ASN A 192 -9.90 2.65 -4.96
CA ASN A 192 -9.74 3.76 -4.02
C ASN A 192 -10.10 5.08 -4.69
N ASP A 193 -10.62 6.03 -3.91
CA ASP A 193 -10.83 7.40 -4.35
C ASP A 193 -9.83 8.34 -3.66
N ILE A 194 -8.91 8.92 -4.41
CA ILE A 194 -7.80 9.72 -3.91
C ILE A 194 -7.96 11.14 -4.44
N ASP A 195 -8.12 12.09 -3.53
CA ASP A 195 -8.23 13.51 -3.82
C ASP A 195 -7.23 14.30 -2.98
N LEU A 196 -6.19 14.80 -3.64
CA LEU A 196 -5.09 15.51 -2.99
C LEU A 196 -5.25 17.03 -3.08
N GLU A 197 -6.50 17.51 -3.16
CA GLU A 197 -6.81 18.94 -3.16
C GLU A 197 -6.13 19.70 -2.02
N GLY A 198 -5.76 20.95 -2.30
CA GLY A 198 -5.19 21.87 -1.31
C GLY A 198 -3.66 21.96 -1.33
N ALA A 199 -2.97 21.08 -2.05
CA ALA A 199 -1.53 21.20 -2.28
C ALA A 199 -1.19 22.34 -3.24
N SER A 200 -0.12 23.07 -2.93
CA SER A 200 0.45 24.14 -3.77
C SER A 200 1.59 23.62 -4.66
N ALA A 201 2.01 24.44 -5.63
CA ALA A 201 3.12 24.10 -6.54
C ALA A 201 4.50 23.97 -5.84
N VAL A 202 4.62 24.32 -4.55
CA VAL A 202 5.85 24.13 -3.76
C VAL A 202 5.73 22.93 -2.81
N GLU A 203 4.67 22.13 -2.95
CA GLU A 203 4.39 20.96 -2.15
C GLU A 203 4.28 19.74 -3.07
N ASN A 204 4.75 18.58 -2.60
CA ASN A 204 4.72 17.34 -3.36
C ASN A 204 3.63 16.42 -2.79
N THR A 205 2.57 16.19 -3.56
CA THR A 205 1.53 15.20 -3.25
C THR A 205 1.46 14.15 -4.36
N LEU A 206 1.64 12.89 -3.96
CA LEU A 206 1.61 11.74 -4.85
C LEU A 206 0.39 10.87 -4.56
N GLY A 207 -0.14 10.20 -5.57
CA GLY A 207 -1.24 9.25 -5.36
C GLY A 207 -0.74 7.96 -4.72
N ILE A 208 -0.25 7.04 -5.55
CA ILE A 208 0.20 5.71 -5.16
C ILE A 208 1.69 5.55 -5.53
N THR A 209 2.55 5.32 -4.55
CA THR A 209 4.00 5.19 -4.74
C THR A 209 4.49 3.80 -4.32
N ILE A 210 5.37 3.20 -5.13
CA ILE A 210 5.86 1.82 -4.95
C ILE A 210 7.36 1.77 -5.25
N PHE A 211 8.17 1.86 -4.20
CA PHE A 211 9.63 2.03 -4.27
C PHE A 211 10.37 0.89 -3.58
N GLY A 212 11.19 0.16 -4.37
CA GLY A 212 11.99 -0.95 -3.88
C GLY A 212 11.11 -2.08 -3.37
N VAL A 213 10.43 -2.76 -4.29
CA VAL A 213 9.46 -3.80 -3.94
C VAL A 213 9.79 -5.10 -4.65
N GLY A 214 9.80 -6.20 -3.90
CA GLY A 214 10.03 -7.53 -4.42
C GLY A 214 11.48 -7.79 -4.82
N ARG A 215 11.95 -9.00 -4.55
CA ARG A 215 13.28 -9.47 -4.97
C ARG A 215 13.14 -10.73 -5.82
N SER A 216 13.67 -10.68 -7.04
CA SER A 216 13.77 -11.86 -7.89
C SER A 216 14.97 -12.73 -7.48
N PRO A 217 14.86 -14.07 -7.47
CA PRO A 217 13.69 -14.87 -7.83
C PRO A 217 12.77 -15.27 -6.65
N ASP A 218 13.18 -15.08 -5.40
CA ASP A 218 12.63 -15.75 -4.21
C ASP A 218 11.52 -14.98 -3.48
N ARG A 219 11.42 -13.67 -3.70
CA ARG A 219 10.49 -12.77 -2.99
C ARG A 219 9.81 -11.82 -3.97
N LYS A 220 9.31 -12.33 -5.10
CA LYS A 220 8.66 -11.51 -6.12
C LYS A 220 7.33 -10.91 -5.62
N ALA A 221 6.99 -9.74 -6.14
CA ALA A 221 5.69 -9.12 -5.97
C ALA A 221 4.84 -9.24 -7.26
N ASP A 222 3.54 -9.46 -7.08
CA ASP A 222 2.50 -9.45 -8.13
C ASP A 222 1.48 -8.36 -7.76
N ILE A 223 1.61 -7.19 -8.38
CA ILE A 223 0.94 -5.95 -7.94
C ILE A 223 -0.18 -5.58 -8.91
N TYR A 224 -1.34 -5.20 -8.37
CA TYR A 224 -2.47 -4.69 -9.14
C TYR A 224 -2.86 -3.32 -8.60
N VAL A 225 -2.70 -2.29 -9.43
CA VAL A 225 -3.18 -0.93 -9.16
C VAL A 225 -4.32 -0.69 -10.14
N SER A 226 -5.57 -0.88 -9.70
CA SER A 226 -6.69 -0.92 -10.64
C SER A 226 -8.00 -0.31 -10.14
N GLY A 227 -8.72 0.36 -11.04
CA GLY A 227 -10.02 0.95 -10.73
C GLY A 227 -9.94 2.14 -9.77
N ASN A 228 -8.75 2.69 -9.50
CA ASN A 228 -8.61 3.84 -8.62
C ASN A 228 -9.00 5.12 -9.36
N ARG A 229 -9.62 6.06 -8.64
CA ARG A 229 -9.81 7.43 -9.09
C ARG A 229 -8.81 8.31 -8.34
N ILE A 230 -7.96 9.04 -9.05
CA ILE A 230 -6.90 9.86 -8.45
C ILE A 230 -7.01 11.27 -9.03
N ARG A 231 -7.07 12.28 -8.16
CA ARG A 231 -7.18 13.67 -8.59
C ARG A 231 -6.32 14.65 -7.80
N ASN A 232 -6.00 15.78 -8.43
CA ASN A 232 -5.33 16.94 -7.83
C ASN A 232 -3.93 16.65 -7.27
N THR A 233 -3.15 15.80 -7.95
CA THR A 233 -1.77 15.48 -7.57
C THR A 233 -0.81 16.54 -8.10
N THR A 234 0.22 16.91 -7.33
CA THR A 234 1.29 17.81 -7.81
C THR A 234 2.50 17.09 -8.39
N GLU A 235 2.57 15.77 -8.18
CA GLU A 235 3.60 14.83 -8.64
C GLU A 235 2.90 13.54 -9.15
N PRO A 236 3.59 12.50 -9.65
CA PRO A 236 2.94 11.36 -10.28
C PRO A 236 1.79 10.74 -9.46
N ALA A 237 0.64 10.55 -10.11
CA ALA A 237 -0.52 9.88 -9.52
C ALA A 237 -0.23 8.40 -9.24
N ILE A 238 0.56 7.74 -10.09
CA ILE A 238 1.05 6.38 -9.88
C ILE A 238 2.55 6.34 -10.18
N ASN A 239 3.37 5.89 -9.24
CA ASN A 239 4.83 5.94 -9.35
C ASN A 239 5.48 4.63 -8.91
N PHE A 240 6.08 3.91 -9.87
CA PHE A 240 6.87 2.71 -9.59
C PHE A 240 8.35 2.98 -9.78
N ARG A 241 9.16 2.53 -8.82
CA ARG A 241 10.63 2.54 -8.91
C ARG A 241 11.19 1.27 -8.31
N LEU A 242 11.90 0.49 -9.13
CA LEU A 242 12.52 -0.78 -8.73
C LEU A 242 11.50 -1.83 -8.25
N LEU A 243 11.13 -2.73 -9.17
CA LEU A 243 10.23 -3.86 -8.90
C LEU A 243 10.92 -5.18 -9.25
N GLY A 244 11.08 -6.06 -8.26
CA GLY A 244 11.35 -7.47 -8.49
C GLY A 244 10.03 -8.25 -8.63
N GLY A 245 9.52 -8.36 -9.85
CA GLY A 245 8.23 -9.02 -10.10
C GLY A 245 7.47 -8.37 -11.25
N GLN A 246 6.14 -8.33 -11.11
CA GLN A 246 5.25 -7.78 -12.12
C GLN A 246 4.17 -6.87 -11.53
N ALA A 247 3.72 -5.90 -12.32
CA ALA A 247 2.63 -5.00 -11.96
C ALA A 247 1.65 -4.77 -13.12
N ASN A 248 0.36 -4.76 -12.80
CA ASN A 248 -0.71 -4.35 -13.70
C ASN A 248 -1.29 -3.02 -13.18
N VAL A 249 -1.21 -1.99 -14.01
CA VAL A 249 -1.76 -0.66 -13.76
C VAL A 249 -2.91 -0.45 -14.73
N GLU A 250 -4.14 -0.73 -14.28
CA GLU A 250 -5.27 -0.86 -15.20
C GLU A 250 -6.55 -0.18 -14.77
N SER A 251 -7.28 0.39 -15.73
CA SER A 251 -8.62 0.94 -15.48
C SER A 251 -8.65 2.03 -14.39
N ASN A 252 -7.55 2.76 -14.20
CA ASN A 252 -7.52 3.90 -13.30
C ASN A 252 -8.02 5.15 -14.03
N VAL A 253 -8.66 6.05 -13.29
CA VAL A 253 -9.09 7.37 -13.78
C VAL A 253 -8.26 8.42 -13.06
N ILE A 254 -7.42 9.13 -13.81
CA ILE A 254 -6.49 10.12 -13.30
C ILE A 254 -6.87 11.49 -13.87
N ASP A 255 -6.97 12.47 -12.99
CA ASP A 255 -7.14 13.88 -13.31
C ASP A 255 -6.06 14.65 -12.55
N THR A 256 -4.99 15.09 -13.21
CA THR A 256 -3.87 15.69 -12.47
C THR A 256 -4.25 17.01 -11.82
N GLY A 257 -5.29 17.68 -12.29
CA GLY A 257 -5.56 19.08 -12.01
C GLY A 257 -4.47 20.00 -12.57
N THR A 258 -4.59 21.29 -12.26
CA THR A 258 -3.80 22.37 -12.87
C THR A 258 -2.53 22.74 -12.11
N VAL A 259 -2.23 22.06 -10.99
CA VAL A 259 -1.10 22.38 -10.12
C VAL A 259 -0.07 21.26 -10.23
N SER A 260 1.16 21.65 -10.58
CA SER A 260 2.31 20.75 -10.64
C SER A 260 3.44 21.27 -9.76
N SER A 261 4.27 20.36 -9.24
CA SER A 261 5.38 20.69 -8.37
C SER A 261 6.51 21.39 -9.10
N THR A 262 7.02 22.45 -8.48
CA THR A 262 8.19 23.22 -8.94
C THR A 262 9.49 22.82 -8.23
N LEU A 263 9.43 21.95 -7.22
CA LEU A 263 10.61 21.57 -6.43
C LEU A 263 11.52 20.58 -7.17
N VAL A 264 10.94 19.47 -7.65
CA VAL A 264 11.65 18.42 -8.38
C VAL A 264 10.69 17.80 -9.41
N PRO A 265 10.24 18.57 -10.42
CA PRO A 265 9.16 18.16 -11.31
C PRO A 265 9.43 16.79 -11.93
N ARG A 266 8.50 15.86 -11.73
CA ARG A 266 8.41 14.60 -12.46
C ARG A 266 7.03 14.57 -13.10
N PRO A 267 6.84 15.30 -14.21
CA PRO A 267 5.51 15.59 -14.69
C PRO A 267 4.96 14.40 -15.51
N GLU A 268 5.12 13.16 -15.03
CA GLU A 268 4.51 11.97 -15.61
C GLU A 268 3.35 11.48 -14.74
N ALA A 269 2.11 11.58 -15.22
CA ALA A 269 0.92 11.23 -14.43
C ALA A 269 0.96 9.75 -13.97
N ILE A 270 1.35 8.84 -14.87
CA ILE A 270 1.83 7.50 -14.53
C ILE A 270 3.32 7.41 -14.83
N ARG A 271 4.12 7.13 -13.81
CA ARG A 271 5.58 6.98 -13.91
C ARG A 271 6.00 5.55 -13.58
N ILE A 272 6.59 4.86 -14.54
CA ILE A 272 7.25 3.56 -14.35
C ILE A 272 8.74 3.72 -14.63
N ALA A 273 9.57 3.49 -13.61
CA ALA A 273 11.02 3.58 -13.74
C ALA A 273 11.75 2.33 -13.25
N ASN A 274 12.78 1.94 -14.01
CA ASN A 274 13.73 0.88 -13.69
C ASN A 274 13.15 -0.54 -13.79
N THR A 275 13.82 -1.54 -13.22
CA THR A 275 13.49 -2.96 -13.39
C THR A 275 12.06 -3.31 -12.97
N GLY A 276 11.51 -4.31 -13.65
CA GLY A 276 10.18 -4.89 -13.44
C GLY A 276 9.52 -5.27 -14.76
N SER A 277 8.44 -6.05 -14.67
CA SER A 277 7.53 -6.34 -15.78
C SER A 277 6.20 -5.60 -15.57
N TYR A 278 5.72 -4.86 -16.56
CA TYR A 278 4.59 -3.94 -16.40
C TYR A 278 3.56 -4.09 -17.52
N VAL A 279 2.28 -4.08 -17.14
CA VAL A 279 1.15 -3.82 -18.04
C VAL A 279 0.49 -2.53 -17.59
N ILE A 280 0.39 -1.57 -18.51
CA ILE A 280 -0.29 -0.29 -18.29
C ILE A 280 -1.40 -0.19 -19.33
N ALA A 281 -2.64 -0.46 -18.93
CA ALA A 281 -3.73 -0.57 -19.89
C ALA A 281 -5.06 0.00 -19.42
N HIS A 282 -5.88 0.47 -20.37
CA HIS A 282 -7.24 0.91 -20.08
C HIS A 282 -7.35 2.06 -19.06
N ASN A 283 -6.28 2.81 -18.82
CA ASN A 283 -6.33 3.98 -17.94
C ASN A 283 -6.90 5.16 -18.71
N LYS A 284 -7.66 6.01 -18.01
CA LYS A 284 -8.09 7.31 -18.49
C LYS A 284 -7.31 8.39 -17.75
N ILE A 285 -6.57 9.22 -18.47
CA ILE A 285 -5.72 10.27 -17.91
C ILE A 285 -6.12 11.59 -18.54
N ASP A 286 -6.53 12.54 -17.70
CA ASP A 286 -6.60 13.95 -18.04
C ASP A 286 -5.44 14.66 -17.33
N CYS A 287 -4.50 15.16 -18.11
CA CYS A 287 -3.33 15.86 -17.59
C CYS A 287 -3.42 17.34 -17.93
N GLU A 288 -3.68 18.13 -16.90
CA GLU A 288 -3.77 19.59 -16.96
C GLU A 288 -2.55 20.28 -16.33
N TRP A 289 -1.45 19.56 -16.13
CA TRP A 289 -0.24 20.17 -15.62
C TRP A 289 0.33 21.21 -16.60
N PRO A 290 0.82 22.36 -16.11
CA PRO A 290 1.37 23.43 -16.95
C PRO A 290 2.80 23.15 -17.44
N ASP A 291 3.42 22.05 -17.02
CA ASP A 291 4.80 21.72 -17.41
C ASP A 291 4.93 21.45 -18.90
N ALA A 292 5.94 22.06 -19.53
CA ALA A 292 6.25 21.82 -20.94
C ALA A 292 6.64 20.36 -21.21
N ASP A 293 7.19 19.67 -20.20
CA ASP A 293 7.61 18.27 -20.27
C ASP A 293 6.54 17.30 -19.72
N ALA A 294 5.30 17.76 -19.50
CA ALA A 294 4.24 16.91 -18.98
C ALA A 294 3.96 15.69 -19.89
N MET A 295 3.79 14.54 -19.26
CA MET A 295 3.53 13.25 -19.88
C MET A 295 2.35 12.58 -19.20
N GLY A 296 1.43 12.00 -19.98
CA GLY A 296 0.43 11.11 -19.40
C GLY A 296 1.06 9.83 -18.83
N ILE A 297 1.96 9.20 -19.58
CA ILE A 297 2.61 7.94 -19.17
C ILE A 297 4.10 7.99 -19.53
N GLY A 298 4.97 7.91 -18.53
CA GLY A 298 6.41 7.79 -18.70
C GLY A 298 6.90 6.39 -18.30
N VAL A 299 7.56 5.68 -19.22
CA VAL A 299 8.15 4.36 -18.97
C VAL A 299 9.60 4.29 -19.43
N PHE A 300 10.54 4.08 -18.51
CA PHE A 300 11.97 4.13 -18.83
C PHE A 300 12.87 3.47 -17.78
N SER A 301 14.11 3.20 -18.16
CA SER A 301 15.19 2.81 -17.24
C SER A 301 16.12 3.98 -16.98
N GLN A 302 16.29 4.36 -15.72
CA GLN A 302 17.19 5.46 -15.35
C GLN A 302 18.64 5.00 -15.22
N PHE A 303 18.85 3.72 -14.92
CA PHE A 303 20.15 3.15 -14.69
C PHE A 303 20.43 2.02 -15.66
N LYS A 304 21.67 1.96 -16.15
CA LYS A 304 22.12 0.89 -17.06
C LYS A 304 21.90 -0.50 -16.46
N ASP A 305 22.12 -0.64 -15.15
CA ASP A 305 22.02 -1.94 -14.46
C ASP A 305 20.58 -2.33 -14.10
N TRP A 306 19.63 -1.39 -14.20
CA TRP A 306 18.21 -1.62 -13.90
C TRP A 306 17.33 -1.42 -15.12
N GLN A 307 17.52 -2.31 -16.09
CA GLN A 307 16.69 -2.36 -17.29
C GLN A 307 15.28 -2.86 -16.96
N LEU A 308 14.28 -2.25 -17.59
CA LEU A 308 12.93 -2.78 -17.69
C LEU A 308 12.98 -4.17 -18.34
N GLU A 309 12.21 -5.12 -17.83
CA GLU A 309 12.22 -6.50 -18.34
C GLU A 309 11.22 -6.66 -19.49
N HIS A 310 9.94 -6.39 -19.21
CA HIS A 310 8.86 -6.45 -20.19
C HIS A 310 7.87 -5.32 -19.89
N VAL A 311 7.45 -4.59 -20.92
CA VAL A 311 6.46 -3.52 -20.77
C VAL A 311 5.44 -3.61 -21.89
N VAL A 312 4.17 -3.55 -21.53
CA VAL A 312 3.06 -3.35 -22.46
C VAL A 312 2.30 -2.10 -22.05
N VAL A 313 2.17 -1.15 -22.98
CA VAL A 313 1.31 0.03 -22.85
C VAL A 313 0.27 -0.04 -23.95
N MET A 314 -1.01 -0.20 -23.60
CA MET A 314 -2.07 -0.38 -24.58
C MET A 314 -3.40 0.20 -24.12
N ASP A 315 -4.22 0.65 -25.08
CA ASP A 315 -5.62 1.03 -24.84
C ASP A 315 -5.82 2.05 -23.71
N ASN A 316 -4.87 2.96 -23.50
CA ASN A 316 -5.02 4.09 -22.57
C ASN A 316 -5.59 5.30 -23.31
N ASP A 317 -6.52 6.00 -22.67
CA ASP A 317 -7.04 7.29 -23.11
C ASP A 317 -6.28 8.40 -22.38
N VAL A 318 -5.49 9.19 -23.12
CA VAL A 318 -4.64 10.24 -22.55
C VAL A 318 -4.97 11.56 -23.23
N THR A 319 -5.52 12.47 -22.45
CA THR A 319 -5.77 13.86 -22.82
C THR A 319 -4.72 14.74 -22.15
N MET A 320 -4.04 15.56 -22.94
CA MET A 320 -3.06 16.55 -22.47
C MET A 320 -3.62 17.93 -22.76
N SER A 321 -4.01 18.66 -21.71
CA SER A 321 -4.73 19.93 -21.78
C SER A 321 -4.13 20.92 -20.78
N PRO A 322 -2.95 21.52 -21.07
CA PRO A 322 -2.34 22.46 -20.13
C PRO A 322 -3.30 23.64 -19.85
N PRO A 323 -3.20 24.30 -18.69
CA PRO A 323 -4.17 25.31 -18.29
C PRO A 323 -4.18 26.49 -19.27
N PRO A 324 -5.33 27.14 -19.51
CA PRO A 324 -5.41 28.28 -20.41
C PRO A 324 -4.39 29.37 -20.08
N GLY A 325 -3.61 29.79 -21.07
CA GLY A 325 -2.56 30.81 -20.91
C GLY A 325 -1.15 30.25 -20.62
N THR A 326 -0.98 28.93 -20.60
CA THR A 326 0.33 28.28 -20.66
C THR A 326 0.93 28.47 -22.06
N VAL A 327 2.17 28.96 -22.16
CA VAL A 327 2.89 29.28 -23.41
C VAL A 327 3.99 28.26 -23.68
#